data_AF-A0A9P1M8X3-F1
#
_entry.id   AF-A0A9P1M8X3-F1
#
_cell.length_a   1.000
_cell.length_b   1.000
_cell.length_c   1.000
_cell.angle_alpha   90.00
_cell.angle_beta   90.00
_cell.angle_gamma   90.00
#
_symmetry.space_group_name_H-M   'P 1'
#
loop_
_entity.id
_entity.type
_entity.pdbx_description
1 polymer ?
#
loop_
_entity_poly.entity_id
_entity_poly.type
_entity_poly.pdbx_seq_one_letter_code
_entity_poly.pdbx_strand_id
1 'polypeptide(L)'
;MVQVENETGLLGDSRDRSHKADEEFNSGIPEDLLQHLAGKGEDLHFRFRERYNKIPTAGSHSWESIFGTGADEAFMAYHISSYVGQVAAAGKAEYSIPLYTNTWLNFDDPSQLDVKGLPVVVGGGAKPGEYPSGGPCPHLLDIWRYNTPALDFFAPDLYFHDYESVCKDYTQQGNPLFIPEQRRDEHGARRAWLAYATYGALGISPFGIDTGAEVIGREYKLLAQTASFLLSASPEDRMGFFFDDEPSGKLERWTRTFSDIEVIVERAFVFGKPGPGAGMIINLGDARFLAVGRGFNVTFKSTRKEATFTGILKAEEKEVDQGGKLSTLRVFNGDETRSGEFLIMPNDEPDYGGFPIAVTIPARTCIVELTIYWVAEEEDDR
;
A
#
# COMPACT_ATOMS: atom_id res chain seq x y z
N MET A 1 9.63 -15.07 10.13
CA MET A 1 8.25 -15.46 9.82
C MET A 1 8.24 -16.61 8.85
N VAL A 2 7.15 -17.35 8.75
CA VAL A 2 6.95 -18.44 7.78
C VAL A 2 5.61 -18.26 7.10
N GLN A 3 5.59 -18.40 5.77
CA GLN A 3 4.35 -18.51 5.02
C GLN A 3 3.81 -19.94 5.16
N VAL A 4 2.53 -20.08 5.50
CA VAL A 4 1.84 -21.36 5.58
C VAL A 4 1.08 -21.55 4.27
N GLU A 5 1.51 -22.53 3.50
CA GLU A 5 1.10 -22.76 2.10
C GLU A 5 1.49 -21.61 1.14
N ASN A 6 1.05 -21.69 -0.12
CA ASN A 6 1.24 -20.65 -1.13
C ASN A 6 0.01 -20.55 -2.03
N GLU A 7 -0.57 -19.36 -2.14
CA GLU A 7 -1.69 -19.03 -3.03
C GLU A 7 -2.81 -20.09 -3.02
N THR A 8 -3.26 -20.44 -1.82
CA THR A 8 -4.25 -21.51 -1.64
C THR A 8 -5.56 -21.22 -2.36
N GLY A 9 -6.17 -22.25 -2.93
CA GLY A 9 -7.47 -22.19 -3.57
C GLY A 9 -7.63 -23.28 -4.62
N LEU A 10 -8.79 -23.31 -5.28
CA LEU A 10 -9.09 -24.24 -6.37
C LEU A 10 -9.13 -23.50 -7.71
N LEU A 11 -8.36 -23.99 -8.69
CA LEU A 11 -8.44 -23.55 -10.09
C LEU A 11 -9.23 -24.56 -10.92
N GLY A 12 -9.96 -24.06 -11.92
CA GLY A 12 -10.72 -24.86 -12.89
C GLY A 12 -12.18 -25.15 -12.50
N ASP A 13 -12.56 -24.93 -11.24
CA ASP A 13 -13.96 -24.97 -10.75
C ASP A 13 -14.09 -24.05 -9.52
N SER A 14 -15.31 -23.72 -9.13
CA SER A 14 -15.62 -22.92 -7.95
C SER A 14 -15.53 -23.70 -6.64
N ARG A 15 -15.70 -25.03 -6.68
CA ARG A 15 -15.72 -25.92 -5.50
C ARG A 15 -15.32 -27.35 -5.84
N ASP A 16 -14.81 -28.11 -4.86
CA ASP A 16 -14.71 -29.57 -4.96
C ASP A 16 -16.11 -30.21 -5.14
N ARG A 17 -16.33 -30.87 -6.28
CA ARG A 17 -17.58 -31.57 -6.66
C ARG A 17 -17.57 -33.06 -6.27
N SER A 18 -16.66 -33.50 -5.40
CA SER A 18 -16.66 -34.87 -4.90
C SER A 18 -17.92 -35.16 -4.11
N HIS A 19 -18.36 -36.42 -4.07
CA HIS A 19 -19.55 -36.82 -3.30
C HIS A 19 -19.49 -36.38 -1.83
N LYS A 20 -18.31 -36.43 -1.21
CA LYS A 20 -18.12 -35.99 0.17
C LYS A 20 -18.29 -34.48 0.32
N ALA A 21 -17.72 -33.69 -0.59
CA ALA A 21 -17.86 -32.25 -0.57
C ALA A 21 -19.30 -31.82 -0.87
N ASP A 22 -20.01 -32.51 -1.77
CA ASP A 22 -21.43 -32.28 -2.03
C ASP A 22 -22.31 -32.62 -0.81
N GLU A 23 -22.05 -33.73 -0.12
CA GLU A 23 -22.75 -34.07 1.12
C GLU A 23 -22.56 -32.98 2.18
N GLU A 24 -21.33 -32.50 2.38
CA GLU A 24 -21.01 -31.45 3.35
C GLU A 24 -21.62 -30.11 2.96
N PHE A 25 -21.50 -29.71 1.69
CA PHE A 25 -22.09 -28.48 1.17
C PHE A 25 -23.61 -28.45 1.35
N ASN A 26 -24.29 -29.58 1.12
CA ASN A 26 -25.74 -29.70 1.32
C ASN A 26 -26.16 -29.76 2.80
N SER A 27 -25.23 -30.01 3.73
CA SER A 27 -25.52 -30.02 5.18
C SER A 27 -25.73 -28.60 5.74
N GLY A 28 -25.28 -27.57 5.02
CA GLY A 28 -25.43 -26.17 5.37
C GLY A 28 -24.19 -25.53 5.98
N ILE A 29 -24.28 -24.23 6.28
CA ILE A 29 -23.20 -23.51 6.95
C ILE A 29 -23.10 -23.96 8.43
N PRO A 30 -21.89 -24.22 8.96
CA PRO A 30 -21.72 -24.50 10.38
C PRO A 30 -22.25 -23.35 11.26
N GLU A 31 -23.04 -23.70 12.27
CA GLU A 31 -23.70 -22.73 13.17
C GLU A 31 -22.69 -21.78 13.84
N ASP A 32 -21.52 -22.28 14.26
CA ASP A 32 -20.50 -21.45 14.92
C ASP A 32 -19.91 -20.39 13.98
N LEU A 33 -19.71 -20.73 12.68
CA LEU A 33 -19.28 -19.76 11.67
C LEU A 33 -20.39 -18.72 11.42
N LEU A 34 -21.64 -19.16 11.32
CA LEU A 34 -22.78 -18.26 11.14
C LEU A 34 -22.89 -17.25 12.29
N GLN A 35 -22.80 -17.73 13.53
CA GLN A 35 -22.83 -16.89 14.73
C GLN A 35 -21.64 -15.94 14.78
N HIS A 36 -20.44 -16.40 14.39
CA HIS A 36 -19.26 -15.53 14.30
C HIS A 36 -19.49 -14.37 13.33
N LEU A 37 -19.92 -14.67 12.10
CA LEU A 37 -20.15 -13.66 11.07
C LEU A 37 -21.29 -12.70 11.46
N ALA A 38 -22.39 -13.22 12.01
CA ALA A 38 -23.52 -12.41 12.47
C ALA A 38 -23.14 -11.51 13.66
N GLY A 39 -22.32 -12.02 14.59
CA GLY A 39 -21.86 -11.29 15.76
C GLY A 39 -20.91 -10.13 15.43
N LYS A 40 -20.22 -10.18 14.29
CA LYS A 40 -19.35 -9.10 13.80
C LYS A 40 -20.14 -7.89 13.29
N GLY A 41 -21.27 -8.10 12.61
CA GLY A 41 -22.10 -7.00 12.11
C GLY A 41 -21.33 -5.98 11.28
N GLU A 42 -21.27 -4.73 11.73
CA GLU A 42 -20.55 -3.65 11.04
C GLU A 42 -19.02 -3.78 11.10
N ASP A 43 -18.48 -4.61 12.02
CA ASP A 43 -17.04 -4.88 12.12
C ASP A 43 -16.54 -5.87 11.07
N LEU A 44 -17.44 -6.47 10.27
CA LEU A 44 -17.07 -7.28 9.11
C LEU A 44 -16.29 -6.44 8.09
N HIS A 45 -15.35 -7.09 7.42
CA HIS A 45 -14.56 -6.46 6.37
C HIS A 45 -15.48 -5.82 5.33
N PHE A 46 -15.20 -4.60 4.90
CA PHE A 46 -16.17 -3.88 4.05
C PHE A 46 -16.44 -4.59 2.71
N ARG A 47 -15.42 -5.24 2.13
CA ARG A 47 -15.59 -6.08 0.91
C ARG A 47 -16.50 -7.27 1.15
N PHE A 48 -16.47 -7.84 2.35
CA PHE A 48 -17.39 -8.90 2.74
C PHE A 48 -18.82 -8.32 2.77
N ARG A 49 -19.04 -7.19 3.45
CA ARG A 49 -20.37 -6.55 3.56
C ARG A 49 -20.94 -6.08 2.21
N GLU A 50 -20.08 -5.63 1.29
CA GLU A 50 -20.49 -5.28 -0.08
C GLU A 50 -21.12 -6.48 -0.82
N ARG A 51 -20.62 -7.70 -0.57
CA ARG A 51 -21.15 -8.93 -1.20
C ARG A 51 -22.25 -9.61 -0.38
N TYR A 52 -22.12 -9.62 0.93
CA TYR A 52 -22.94 -10.42 1.85
C TYR A 52 -23.46 -9.55 3.00
N ASN A 53 -24.64 -8.95 2.83
CA ASN A 53 -25.18 -7.94 3.76
C ASN A 53 -26.33 -8.43 4.66
N LYS A 54 -26.68 -9.72 4.58
CA LYS A 54 -27.80 -10.31 5.33
C LYS A 54 -27.38 -11.64 5.93
N ILE A 55 -26.72 -11.58 7.09
CA ILE A 55 -26.31 -12.77 7.83
C ILE A 55 -27.33 -13.00 8.96
N PRO A 56 -28.10 -14.10 8.93
CA PRO A 56 -28.98 -14.49 10.03
C PRO A 56 -28.20 -14.73 11.32
N THR A 57 -28.82 -14.42 12.47
CA THR A 57 -28.18 -14.57 13.78
C THR A 57 -28.25 -15.98 14.36
N ALA A 58 -29.10 -16.85 13.81
CA ALA A 58 -29.28 -18.24 14.26
C ALA A 58 -30.01 -19.08 13.19
N GLY A 59 -29.91 -20.40 13.36
CA GLY A 59 -30.73 -21.38 12.65
C GLY A 59 -29.98 -22.12 11.54
N SER A 60 -30.62 -23.14 10.98
CA SER A 60 -30.03 -23.93 9.89
C SER A 60 -30.21 -23.22 8.55
N HIS A 61 -29.11 -22.87 7.90
CA HIS A 61 -29.08 -22.19 6.61
C HIS A 61 -28.18 -22.93 5.63
N SER A 62 -28.54 -22.97 4.35
CA SER A 62 -27.64 -23.46 3.31
C SER A 62 -26.59 -22.41 2.97
N TRP A 63 -25.46 -22.81 2.38
CA TRP A 63 -24.46 -21.87 1.88
C TRP A 63 -25.06 -20.89 0.87
N GLU A 64 -25.92 -21.35 -0.03
CA GLU A 64 -26.59 -20.51 -1.03
C GLU A 64 -27.56 -19.51 -0.43
N SER A 65 -28.23 -19.87 0.67
CA SER A 65 -29.15 -18.94 1.34
C SER A 65 -28.43 -17.74 1.96
N ILE A 66 -27.16 -17.89 2.31
CA ILE A 66 -26.33 -16.84 2.92
C ILE A 66 -25.50 -16.10 1.86
N PHE A 67 -24.80 -16.84 1.01
CA PHE A 67 -23.78 -16.30 0.11
C PHE A 67 -24.23 -16.21 -1.35
N GLY A 68 -25.42 -16.71 -1.70
CA GLY A 68 -25.95 -16.68 -3.05
C GLY A 68 -24.99 -17.30 -4.06
N THR A 69 -24.61 -16.54 -5.09
CA THR A 69 -23.66 -16.98 -6.12
C THR A 69 -22.23 -17.18 -5.59
N GLY A 70 -21.91 -16.66 -4.40
CA GLY A 70 -20.62 -16.87 -3.74
C GLY A 70 -20.57 -18.11 -2.83
N ALA A 71 -21.62 -18.93 -2.79
CA ALA A 71 -21.71 -20.07 -1.88
C ALA A 71 -20.61 -21.11 -2.06
N ASP A 72 -20.32 -21.49 -3.31
CA ASP A 72 -19.25 -22.44 -3.62
C ASP A 72 -17.90 -21.92 -3.11
N GLU A 73 -17.60 -20.64 -3.35
CA GLU A 73 -16.33 -20.02 -2.95
C GLU A 73 -16.22 -19.88 -1.42
N ALA A 74 -17.30 -19.45 -0.74
CA ALA A 74 -17.34 -19.36 0.72
C ALA A 74 -17.17 -20.72 1.40
N PHE A 75 -17.77 -21.77 0.83
CA PHE A 75 -17.57 -23.15 1.27
C PHE A 75 -16.10 -23.57 1.12
N MET A 76 -15.49 -23.30 -0.03
CA MET A 76 -14.07 -23.59 -0.24
C MET A 76 -13.19 -22.80 0.73
N ALA A 77 -13.47 -21.51 0.95
CA ALA A 77 -12.76 -20.69 1.90
C ALA A 77 -12.81 -21.27 3.31
N TYR A 78 -13.98 -21.73 3.75
CA TYR A 78 -14.15 -22.35 5.06
C TYR A 78 -13.28 -23.60 5.22
N HIS A 79 -13.34 -24.55 4.28
CA HIS A 79 -12.60 -25.79 4.42
C HIS A 79 -11.08 -25.63 4.20
N ILE A 80 -10.67 -24.79 3.25
CA ILE A 80 -9.24 -24.50 3.00
C ILE A 80 -8.64 -23.78 4.21
N SER A 81 -9.27 -22.72 4.70
CA SER A 81 -8.78 -22.00 5.88
C SER A 81 -8.76 -22.87 7.14
N SER A 82 -9.71 -23.80 7.29
CA SER A 82 -9.70 -24.78 8.39
C SER A 82 -8.50 -25.72 8.33
N TYR A 83 -8.10 -26.15 7.14
CA TYR A 83 -6.89 -26.95 6.94
C TYR A 83 -5.63 -26.14 7.25
N VAL A 84 -5.51 -24.94 6.66
CA VAL A 84 -4.36 -24.04 6.90
C VAL A 84 -4.23 -23.68 8.38
N GLY A 85 -5.36 -23.44 9.06
CA GLY A 85 -5.40 -23.16 10.48
C GLY A 85 -4.85 -24.29 11.34
N GLN A 86 -5.14 -25.54 10.99
CA GLN A 86 -4.56 -26.71 11.66
C GLN A 86 -3.05 -26.82 11.44
N VAL A 87 -2.58 -26.59 10.22
CA VAL A 87 -1.13 -26.58 9.90
C VAL A 87 -0.42 -25.49 10.69
N ALA A 88 -0.97 -24.26 10.69
CA ALA A 88 -0.42 -23.13 11.43
C ALA A 88 -0.39 -23.39 12.94
N ALA A 89 -1.47 -23.95 13.51
CA ALA A 89 -1.55 -24.28 14.93
C ALA A 89 -0.52 -25.35 15.33
N ALA A 90 -0.36 -26.40 14.52
CA ALA A 90 0.65 -27.42 14.74
C ALA A 90 2.08 -26.83 14.70
N GLY A 91 2.36 -25.95 13.72
CA GLY A 91 3.64 -25.25 13.62
C GLY A 91 3.94 -24.35 14.82
N LYS A 92 2.97 -23.52 15.25
CA LYS A 92 3.14 -22.64 16.42
C LYS A 92 3.32 -23.40 17.73
N ALA A 93 2.75 -24.61 17.86
CA ALA A 93 2.91 -25.45 19.05
C ALA A 93 4.37 -25.92 19.22
N GLU A 94 5.08 -26.16 18.12
CA GLU A 94 6.50 -26.54 18.13
C GLU A 94 7.42 -25.33 18.24
N TYR A 95 7.15 -24.26 17.46
CA TYR A 95 7.95 -23.04 17.50
C TYR A 95 7.12 -21.80 17.17
N SER A 96 6.89 -20.97 18.20
CA SER A 96 6.01 -19.80 18.13
C SER A 96 6.67 -18.58 17.45
N ILE A 97 6.83 -18.66 16.13
CA ILE A 97 7.22 -17.52 15.27
C ILE A 97 6.01 -16.94 14.54
N PRO A 98 6.13 -15.75 13.92
CA PRO A 98 5.05 -15.19 13.11
C PRO A 98 4.78 -16.08 11.88
N LEU A 99 3.50 -16.40 11.66
CA LEU A 99 2.96 -17.17 10.54
C LEU A 99 1.97 -16.31 9.76
N TYR A 100 1.97 -16.44 8.44
CA TYR A 100 1.01 -15.77 7.56
C TYR A 100 0.68 -16.66 6.36
N THR A 101 -0.33 -16.30 5.57
CA THR A 101 -0.58 -16.87 4.24
C THR A 101 -0.68 -15.74 3.22
N ASN A 102 -0.23 -16.01 1.99
CA ASN A 102 -0.38 -15.09 0.88
C ASN A 102 -1.70 -15.33 0.11
N THR A 103 -1.98 -14.45 -0.84
CA THR A 103 -3.24 -14.41 -1.58
C THR A 103 -2.99 -14.06 -3.04
N TRP A 104 -3.31 -15.00 -3.93
CA TRP A 104 -3.59 -14.68 -5.32
C TRP A 104 -4.95 -13.96 -5.39
N LEU A 105 -4.90 -12.66 -5.69
CA LEU A 105 -6.06 -11.78 -5.70
C LEU A 105 -6.99 -12.01 -6.91
N ASN A 106 -8.30 -11.90 -6.69
CA ASN A 106 -9.30 -11.76 -7.74
C ASN A 106 -9.47 -10.29 -8.18
N PHE A 107 -10.17 -10.06 -9.28
CA PHE A 107 -10.73 -8.74 -9.60
C PHE A 107 -12.18 -8.88 -10.03
N ASP A 108 -13.06 -7.96 -9.62
CA ASP A 108 -14.47 -8.01 -10.05
C ASP A 108 -14.69 -7.24 -11.34
N ASP A 109 -13.92 -6.17 -11.53
CA ASP A 109 -13.94 -5.33 -12.71
C ASP A 109 -12.49 -5.18 -13.22
N PRO A 110 -12.20 -5.54 -14.49
CA PRO A 110 -10.89 -5.32 -15.09
C PRO A 110 -10.39 -3.87 -15.00
N SER A 111 -11.27 -2.88 -14.82
CA SER A 111 -10.89 -1.47 -14.61
C SER A 111 -10.13 -1.24 -13.30
N GLN A 112 -10.21 -2.17 -12.34
CA GLN A 112 -9.45 -2.18 -11.09
C GLN A 112 -7.99 -2.61 -11.28
N LEU A 113 -7.66 -3.12 -12.46
CA LEU A 113 -6.31 -3.56 -12.79
C LEU A 113 -5.49 -2.43 -13.41
N ASP A 114 -4.29 -2.26 -12.88
CA ASP A 114 -3.18 -1.51 -13.44
C ASP A 114 -2.34 -2.37 -14.40
N VAL A 115 -2.97 -2.75 -15.51
CA VAL A 115 -2.38 -3.59 -16.58
C VAL A 115 -1.85 -2.76 -17.74
N LYS A 116 -1.45 -1.50 -17.52
CA LYS A 116 -0.95 -0.63 -18.61
C LYS A 116 0.14 -1.34 -19.42
N GLY A 117 -0.16 -1.64 -20.69
CA GLY A 117 0.75 -2.30 -21.62
C GLY A 117 0.86 -3.83 -21.48
N LEU A 118 0.03 -4.48 -20.65
CA LEU A 118 0.03 -5.93 -20.44
C LEU A 118 -1.29 -6.57 -20.91
N PRO A 119 -1.25 -7.81 -21.44
CA PRO A 119 -2.48 -8.55 -21.74
C PRO A 119 -3.18 -8.94 -20.42
N VAL A 120 -4.50 -8.68 -20.34
CA VAL A 120 -5.36 -8.97 -19.16
C VAL A 120 -5.40 -10.47 -18.80
N VAL A 121 -4.98 -11.36 -19.71
CA VAL A 121 -5.17 -12.82 -19.65
C VAL A 121 -4.38 -13.53 -18.54
N VAL A 122 -3.54 -12.83 -17.76
CA VAL A 122 -2.56 -13.46 -16.84
C VAL A 122 -2.71 -13.10 -15.35
N GLY A 123 -3.79 -12.41 -14.94
CA GLY A 123 -3.89 -11.78 -13.61
C GLY A 123 -4.93 -12.32 -12.63
N GLY A 124 -5.37 -13.57 -12.76
CA GLY A 124 -6.59 -14.05 -12.11
C GLY A 124 -7.83 -13.69 -12.95
N GLY A 125 -9.01 -14.13 -12.53
CA GLY A 125 -10.26 -13.80 -13.22
C GLY A 125 -11.29 -13.22 -12.26
N ALA A 126 -12.49 -12.99 -12.77
CA ALA A 126 -13.60 -12.49 -11.96
C ALA A 126 -14.40 -13.61 -11.30
N LYS A 127 -14.32 -14.82 -11.85
CA LYS A 127 -15.09 -15.97 -11.33
C LYS A 127 -14.20 -16.89 -10.50
N PRO A 128 -14.71 -17.38 -9.35
CA PRO A 128 -14.01 -18.42 -8.60
C PRO A 128 -13.67 -19.61 -9.51
N GLY A 129 -12.41 -20.06 -9.48
CA GLY A 129 -11.87 -21.08 -10.39
C GLY A 129 -11.06 -20.49 -11.56
N GLU A 130 -11.30 -19.24 -11.94
CA GLU A 130 -10.39 -18.46 -12.82
C GLU A 130 -9.25 -17.85 -12.00
N TYR A 131 -9.53 -17.46 -10.75
CA TYR A 131 -8.57 -17.29 -9.66
C TYR A 131 -8.75 -18.43 -8.64
N PRO A 132 -7.78 -18.70 -7.76
CA PRO A 132 -7.88 -19.78 -6.77
C PRO A 132 -9.09 -19.60 -5.84
N SER A 133 -10.18 -20.33 -6.11
CA SER A 133 -11.42 -20.26 -5.34
C SER A 133 -11.19 -20.65 -3.89
N GLY A 134 -11.66 -19.82 -2.96
CA GLY A 134 -11.51 -20.02 -1.51
C GLY A 134 -10.25 -19.42 -0.89
N GLY A 135 -9.36 -18.79 -1.68
CA GLY A 135 -8.21 -18.08 -1.14
C GLY A 135 -8.58 -16.90 -0.22
N PRO A 136 -7.62 -16.32 0.53
CA PRO A 136 -7.87 -15.23 1.49
C PRO A 136 -8.07 -13.86 0.82
N CYS A 137 -8.94 -13.79 -0.20
CA CYS A 137 -9.32 -12.54 -0.85
C CYS A 137 -10.10 -11.63 0.14
N PRO A 138 -10.09 -10.29 -0.06
CA PRO A 138 -10.71 -9.33 0.87
C PRO A 138 -12.16 -9.62 1.25
N HIS A 139 -12.97 -10.19 0.34
CA HIS A 139 -14.37 -10.55 0.61
C HIS A 139 -14.56 -11.85 1.40
N LEU A 140 -13.47 -12.57 1.72
CA LEU A 140 -13.48 -13.83 2.47
C LEU A 140 -12.64 -13.79 3.75
N LEU A 141 -11.97 -12.66 4.03
CA LEU A 141 -11.05 -12.55 5.17
C LEU A 141 -11.72 -12.85 6.51
N ASP A 142 -13.01 -12.54 6.70
CA ASP A 142 -13.71 -12.86 7.96
C ASP A 142 -13.89 -14.37 8.17
N ILE A 143 -14.10 -15.17 7.11
CA ILE A 143 -14.11 -16.64 7.19
C ILE A 143 -12.71 -17.16 7.52
N TRP A 144 -11.69 -16.61 6.87
CA TRP A 144 -10.30 -16.97 7.11
C TRP A 144 -9.87 -16.66 8.56
N ARG A 145 -10.18 -15.47 9.07
CA ARG A 145 -9.90 -15.05 10.47
C ARG A 145 -10.52 -16.01 11.48
N TYR A 146 -11.74 -16.47 11.23
CA TYR A 146 -12.42 -17.43 12.10
C TYR A 146 -11.66 -18.76 12.21
N ASN A 147 -11.22 -19.31 11.08
CA ASN A 147 -10.60 -20.63 11.02
C ASN A 147 -9.09 -20.64 11.28
N THR A 148 -8.43 -19.47 11.25
CA THR A 148 -6.96 -19.38 11.34
C THR A 148 -6.46 -18.52 12.52
N PRO A 149 -6.90 -18.77 13.77
CA PRO A 149 -6.44 -17.99 14.93
C PRO A 149 -4.93 -18.12 15.21
N ALA A 150 -4.28 -19.12 14.60
CA ALA A 150 -2.83 -19.33 14.65
C ALA A 150 -2.06 -18.64 13.51
N LEU A 151 -2.72 -17.94 12.58
CA LEU A 151 -2.05 -17.03 11.65
C LEU A 151 -2.04 -15.62 12.26
N ASP A 152 -0.94 -14.89 12.08
CA ASP A 152 -0.78 -13.54 12.61
C ASP A 152 -1.33 -12.48 11.65
N PHE A 153 -1.31 -12.74 10.34
CA PHE A 153 -1.83 -11.83 9.31
C PHE A 153 -2.06 -12.52 7.95
N PHE A 154 -2.80 -11.84 7.07
CA PHE A 154 -2.99 -12.22 5.66
C PHE A 154 -2.27 -11.23 4.76
N ALA A 155 -1.71 -11.72 3.66
CA ALA A 155 -0.86 -10.94 2.79
C ALA A 155 -1.30 -11.02 1.32
N PRO A 156 -1.33 -9.90 0.56
CA PRO A 156 -1.65 -9.92 -0.86
C PRO A 156 -0.41 -10.11 -1.75
N ASP A 157 -0.54 -10.93 -2.79
CA ASP A 157 0.39 -10.97 -3.92
C ASP A 157 -0.03 -9.90 -4.93
N LEU A 158 0.70 -8.78 -4.96
CA LEU A 158 0.23 -7.51 -5.54
C LEU A 158 0.95 -7.17 -6.85
N TYR A 159 0.48 -7.78 -7.94
CA TYR A 159 1.08 -7.62 -9.27
C TYR A 159 0.36 -6.61 -10.17
N PHE A 160 -0.97 -6.65 -10.20
CA PHE A 160 -1.77 -6.00 -11.23
C PHE A 160 -2.85 -5.09 -10.70
N HIS A 161 -3.26 -5.21 -9.43
CA HIS A 161 -4.35 -4.41 -8.88
C HIS A 161 -3.93 -2.98 -8.59
N ASP A 162 -4.90 -2.09 -8.50
CA ASP A 162 -4.67 -0.77 -7.91
C ASP A 162 -4.03 -0.91 -6.52
N TYR A 163 -2.77 -0.47 -6.44
CA TYR A 163 -1.90 -0.80 -5.32
C TYR A 163 -2.41 -0.20 -4.00
N GLU A 164 -2.94 1.02 -4.07
CA GLU A 164 -3.48 1.71 -2.90
C GLU A 164 -4.75 1.03 -2.39
N SER A 165 -5.67 0.67 -3.28
CA SER A 165 -6.91 -0.02 -2.90
C SER A 165 -6.62 -1.34 -2.20
N VAL A 166 -5.67 -2.15 -2.69
CA VAL A 166 -5.30 -3.39 -2.01
C VAL A 166 -4.62 -3.13 -0.66
N CYS A 167 -3.76 -2.12 -0.56
CA CYS A 167 -3.18 -1.74 0.75
C CYS A 167 -4.28 -1.36 1.77
N LYS A 168 -5.33 -0.65 1.34
CA LYS A 168 -6.49 -0.34 2.19
C LYS A 168 -7.23 -1.60 2.62
N ASP A 169 -7.51 -2.51 1.69
CA ASP A 169 -8.22 -3.77 1.97
C ASP A 169 -7.43 -4.60 3.00
N TYR A 170 -6.12 -4.77 2.82
CA TYR A 170 -5.29 -5.61 3.70
C TYR A 170 -4.77 -4.92 4.97
N THR A 171 -5.11 -3.65 5.22
CA THR A 171 -4.84 -2.98 6.51
C THR A 171 -6.06 -2.87 7.40
N GLN A 172 -7.23 -3.28 6.92
CA GLN A 172 -8.45 -3.26 7.73
C GLN A 172 -8.40 -4.23 8.90
N GLN A 173 -9.25 -3.98 9.89
CA GLN A 173 -9.41 -4.83 11.07
C GLN A 173 -8.08 -5.08 11.82
N GLY A 174 -7.12 -4.14 11.71
CA GLY A 174 -5.83 -4.22 12.38
C GLY A 174 -4.85 -5.22 11.76
N ASN A 175 -5.08 -5.67 10.52
CA ASN A 175 -4.19 -6.60 9.82
C ASN A 175 -2.85 -5.92 9.47
N PRO A 176 -1.70 -6.44 9.94
CA PRO A 176 -0.39 -6.00 9.48
C PRO A 176 -0.26 -6.16 7.97
N LEU A 177 0.15 -5.09 7.27
CA LEU A 177 0.40 -5.16 5.84
C LEU A 177 1.78 -5.76 5.57
N PHE A 178 1.81 -6.82 4.78
CA PHE A 178 3.04 -7.40 4.22
C PHE A 178 2.75 -7.77 2.77
N ILE A 179 3.62 -7.38 1.84
CA ILE A 179 3.45 -7.66 0.40
C ILE A 179 4.52 -8.68 0.00
N PRO A 180 4.25 -10.00 0.16
CA PRO A 180 5.21 -11.09 -0.06
C PRO A 180 5.63 -11.23 -1.52
N GLU A 181 4.76 -10.79 -2.43
CA GLU A 181 5.01 -10.80 -3.86
C GLU A 181 4.52 -9.51 -4.52
N GLN A 182 5.33 -8.99 -5.44
CA GLN A 182 4.96 -7.92 -6.36
C GLN A 182 5.91 -7.90 -7.56
N ARG A 183 5.64 -7.01 -8.52
CA ARG A 183 6.56 -6.72 -9.63
C ARG A 183 7.95 -6.29 -9.13
N ARG A 184 8.99 -6.78 -9.82
CA ARG A 184 10.41 -6.45 -9.57
C ARG A 184 10.95 -5.27 -10.40
N ASP A 185 10.13 -4.70 -11.28
CA ASP A 185 10.51 -3.61 -12.16
C ASP A 185 10.29 -2.23 -11.52
N GLU A 186 10.54 -1.17 -12.27
CA GLU A 186 10.38 0.22 -11.79
C GLU A 186 8.97 0.51 -11.30
N HIS A 187 7.95 -0.09 -11.93
CA HIS A 187 6.57 0.10 -11.55
C HIS A 187 6.30 -0.43 -10.13
N GLY A 188 6.77 -1.64 -9.82
CA GLY A 188 6.71 -2.20 -8.47
C GLY A 188 7.61 -1.46 -7.48
N ALA A 189 8.81 -1.04 -7.89
CA ALA A 189 9.76 -0.31 -7.04
C ALA A 189 9.16 1.00 -6.50
N ARG A 190 8.48 1.77 -7.36
CA ARG A 190 7.85 3.04 -6.97
C ARG A 190 6.73 2.87 -5.94
N ARG A 191 5.92 1.82 -6.09
CA ARG A 191 4.78 1.53 -5.19
C ARG A 191 5.20 1.16 -3.77
N ALA A 192 6.44 0.68 -3.59
CA ALA A 192 6.98 0.37 -2.27
C ALA A 192 6.95 1.57 -1.31
N TRP A 193 7.16 2.79 -1.84
CA TRP A 193 7.12 4.01 -1.05
C TRP A 193 5.75 4.27 -0.42
N LEU A 194 4.67 4.08 -1.19
CA LEU A 194 3.30 4.21 -0.69
C LEU A 194 3.02 3.19 0.41
N ALA A 195 3.33 1.90 0.17
CA ALA A 195 3.07 0.85 1.15
C ALA A 195 3.85 1.06 2.46
N TYR A 196 5.14 1.39 2.40
CA TYR A 196 5.92 1.63 3.62
C TYR A 196 5.47 2.89 4.37
N ALA A 197 5.41 4.04 3.68
CA ALA A 197 5.23 5.32 4.37
C ALA A 197 3.77 5.66 4.64
N THR A 198 2.81 5.27 3.80
CA THR A 198 1.38 5.57 4.03
C THR A 198 0.69 4.45 4.80
N TYR A 199 0.93 3.19 4.42
CA TYR A 199 0.22 2.04 4.99
C TYR A 199 1.01 1.29 6.08
N GLY A 200 2.26 1.68 6.34
CA GLY A 200 3.07 1.07 7.39
C GLY A 200 3.38 -0.39 7.12
N ALA A 201 3.58 -0.77 5.85
CA ALA A 201 3.93 -2.14 5.50
C ALA A 201 5.14 -2.63 6.29
N LEU A 202 5.01 -3.82 6.89
CA LEU A 202 6.08 -4.49 7.60
C LEU A 202 7.21 -4.92 6.66
N GLY A 203 6.88 -5.20 5.41
CA GLY A 203 7.82 -5.60 4.38
C GLY A 203 7.17 -5.69 3.02
N ILE A 204 8.00 -5.61 2.00
CA ILE A 204 7.63 -5.75 0.59
C ILE A 204 8.72 -6.63 -0.02
N SER A 205 8.31 -7.63 -0.80
CA SER A 205 9.19 -8.64 -1.36
C SER A 205 8.87 -8.81 -2.85
N PRO A 206 9.60 -8.12 -3.73
CA PRO A 206 9.43 -8.30 -5.17
C PRO A 206 9.83 -9.71 -5.59
N PHE A 207 9.01 -10.34 -6.42
CA PHE A 207 9.22 -11.73 -6.81
C PHE A 207 10.30 -11.87 -7.90
N GLY A 208 11.11 -12.92 -7.80
CA GLY A 208 12.11 -13.28 -8.80
C GLY A 208 13.30 -12.31 -8.90
N ILE A 209 13.82 -11.84 -7.77
CA ILE A 209 14.97 -10.90 -7.71
C ILE A 209 16.33 -11.54 -8.00
N ASP A 210 16.41 -12.82 -8.34
CA ASP A 210 17.64 -13.47 -8.84
C ASP A 210 18.16 -12.83 -10.14
N THR A 211 17.32 -12.02 -10.82
CA THR A 211 17.71 -11.18 -11.96
C THR A 211 16.99 -9.82 -11.91
N GLY A 212 17.65 -8.75 -12.39
CA GLY A 212 17.01 -7.43 -12.57
C GLY A 212 16.75 -6.64 -11.28
N ALA A 213 17.39 -6.98 -10.17
CA ALA A 213 17.13 -6.38 -8.85
C ALA A 213 17.65 -4.95 -8.66
N GLU A 214 18.43 -4.40 -9.59
CA GLU A 214 19.12 -3.10 -9.43
C GLU A 214 18.17 -1.94 -9.11
N VAL A 215 17.02 -1.89 -9.80
CA VAL A 215 16.01 -0.86 -9.60
C VAL A 215 15.45 -0.91 -8.18
N ILE A 216 15.05 -2.10 -7.72
CA ILE A 216 14.55 -2.30 -6.35
C ILE A 216 15.64 -2.00 -5.33
N GLY A 217 16.85 -2.48 -5.56
CA GLY A 217 18.00 -2.28 -4.68
C GLY A 217 18.32 -0.81 -4.46
N ARG A 218 18.17 0.02 -5.49
CA ARG A 218 18.33 1.47 -5.40
C ARG A 218 17.32 2.11 -4.45
N GLU A 219 16.03 1.78 -4.58
CA GLU A 219 14.98 2.31 -3.71
C GLU A 219 15.17 1.82 -2.27
N TYR A 220 15.52 0.54 -2.09
CA TYR A 220 15.72 -0.06 -0.77
C TYR A 220 16.96 0.48 -0.06
N LYS A 221 18.01 0.84 -0.81
CA LYS A 221 19.16 1.55 -0.25
C LYS A 221 18.75 2.89 0.36
N LEU A 222 17.90 3.66 -0.33
CA LEU A 222 17.44 4.97 0.15
C LEU A 222 16.48 4.83 1.35
N LEU A 223 15.57 3.86 1.31
CA LEU A 223 14.72 3.51 2.45
C LEU A 223 15.57 3.07 3.66
N ALA A 224 16.57 2.22 3.47
CA ALA A 224 17.45 1.77 4.55
C ALA A 224 18.24 2.92 5.19
N GLN A 225 18.73 3.87 4.39
CA GLN A 225 19.42 5.06 4.89
C GLN A 225 18.52 5.95 5.77
N THR A 226 17.20 5.90 5.58
CA THR A 226 16.24 6.76 6.27
C THR A 226 15.28 5.99 7.19
N ALA A 227 15.53 4.69 7.39
CA ALA A 227 14.62 3.78 8.10
C ALA A 227 14.36 4.21 9.55
N SER A 228 15.36 4.73 10.25
CA SER A 228 15.21 5.21 11.64
C SER A 228 14.15 6.31 11.75
N PHE A 229 14.08 7.22 10.79
CA PHE A 229 13.08 8.29 10.75
C PHE A 229 11.70 7.74 10.43
N LEU A 230 11.60 6.88 9.42
CA LEU A 230 10.34 6.24 9.04
C LEU A 230 9.72 5.42 10.18
N LEU A 231 10.55 4.62 10.86
CA LEU A 231 10.12 3.75 11.96
C LEU A 231 9.82 4.52 13.25
N SER A 232 10.43 5.69 13.45
CA SER A 232 10.14 6.55 14.61
C SER A 232 8.90 7.42 14.41
N ALA A 233 8.49 7.68 13.16
CA ALA A 233 7.30 8.45 12.85
C ALA A 233 6.03 7.59 12.98
N SER A 234 5.00 8.15 13.62
CA SER A 234 3.67 7.54 13.66
C SER A 234 3.04 7.54 12.25
N PRO A 235 2.09 6.64 11.92
CA PRO A 235 1.42 6.60 10.62
C PRO A 235 0.80 7.94 10.15
N GLU A 236 0.38 8.78 11.10
CA GLU A 236 -0.14 10.12 10.87
C GLU A 236 0.91 11.13 10.38
N ASP A 237 2.18 10.88 10.70
CA ASP A 237 3.33 11.76 10.47
C ASP A 237 4.16 11.36 9.24
N ARG A 238 3.65 10.47 8.40
CA ARG A 238 4.33 10.03 7.17
C ARG A 238 3.38 9.90 6.00
N MET A 239 3.87 10.14 4.79
CA MET A 239 3.11 9.94 3.54
C MET A 239 4.06 9.45 2.47
N GLY A 240 3.79 8.28 1.92
CA GLY A 240 4.42 7.77 0.70
C GLY A 240 3.58 8.09 -0.53
N PHE A 241 4.24 8.19 -1.68
CA PHE A 241 3.60 8.53 -2.94
C PHE A 241 4.41 8.01 -4.13
N PHE A 242 3.77 7.96 -5.30
CA PHE A 242 4.41 7.64 -6.57
C PHE A 242 3.72 8.30 -7.77
N PHE A 243 4.45 8.34 -8.88
CA PHE A 243 4.06 8.83 -10.19
C PHE A 243 4.64 7.89 -11.25
N ASP A 244 3.81 7.38 -12.16
CA ASP A 244 4.25 6.46 -13.23
C ASP A 244 4.80 7.22 -14.47
N ASP A 245 5.28 6.51 -15.49
CA ASP A 245 5.98 7.11 -16.64
C ASP A 245 5.11 8.01 -17.53
N GLU A 246 3.79 7.82 -17.49
CA GLU A 246 2.84 8.64 -18.22
C GLU A 246 1.82 9.26 -17.26
N PRO A 247 1.61 10.59 -17.34
CA PRO A 247 0.53 11.24 -16.61
C PRO A 247 -0.80 10.62 -17.03
N SER A 248 -1.67 10.32 -16.08
CA SER A 248 -3.03 9.80 -16.31
C SER A 248 -3.98 10.76 -17.05
N GLY A 249 -3.49 11.90 -17.57
CA GLY A 249 -4.30 12.95 -18.18
C GLY A 249 -5.07 13.82 -17.18
N LYS A 250 -4.99 13.51 -15.88
CA LYS A 250 -5.43 14.36 -14.76
C LYS A 250 -4.21 14.93 -14.03
N LEU A 251 -4.40 16.02 -13.29
CA LEU A 251 -3.38 16.53 -12.38
C LEU A 251 -3.14 15.48 -11.29
N GLU A 252 -2.01 14.78 -11.35
CA GLU A 252 -1.61 13.81 -10.34
C GLU A 252 -0.97 14.52 -9.16
N ARG A 253 -1.65 14.45 -8.02
CA ARG A 253 -1.28 15.14 -6.80
C ARG A 253 -1.55 14.24 -5.60
N TRP A 254 -0.61 14.20 -4.68
CA TRP A 254 -0.77 13.59 -3.37
C TRP A 254 -0.81 14.69 -2.33
N THR A 255 -1.81 14.67 -1.45
CA THR A 255 -1.97 15.70 -0.42
C THR A 255 -2.21 15.05 0.93
N ARG A 256 -1.54 15.56 1.96
CA ARG A 256 -1.81 15.22 3.36
C ARG A 256 -1.60 16.44 4.25
N THR A 257 -2.46 16.62 5.23
CA THR A 257 -2.27 17.62 6.27
C THR A 257 -1.58 16.99 7.46
N PHE A 258 -0.43 17.57 7.84
CA PHE A 258 0.31 17.24 9.06
C PHE A 258 0.12 18.38 10.05
N SER A 259 -0.60 18.13 11.14
CA SER A 259 -1.02 19.18 12.07
C SER A 259 -1.75 20.34 11.36
N ASP A 260 -1.09 21.47 11.20
CA ASP A 260 -1.57 22.73 10.62
C ASP A 260 -0.89 23.09 9.28
N ILE A 261 -0.22 22.12 8.66
CA ILE A 261 0.47 22.28 7.39
C ILE A 261 -0.04 21.23 6.40
N GLU A 262 -0.71 21.69 5.35
CA GLU A 262 -1.03 20.89 4.17
C GLU A 262 0.24 20.75 3.31
N VAL A 263 0.62 19.50 3.04
CA VAL A 263 1.72 19.13 2.17
C VAL A 263 1.15 18.61 0.87
N ILE A 264 1.59 19.20 -0.23
CA ILE A 264 1.13 18.90 -1.59
C ILE A 264 2.34 18.41 -2.38
N VAL A 265 2.24 17.19 -2.91
CA VAL A 265 3.28 16.57 -3.73
C VAL A 265 2.76 16.39 -5.14
N GLU A 266 3.54 16.89 -6.10
CA GLU A 266 3.24 16.83 -7.53
C GLU A 266 4.47 16.30 -8.27
N ARG A 267 4.33 15.95 -9.54
CA ARG A 267 5.47 15.57 -10.38
C ARG A 267 6.51 16.69 -10.42
N ALA A 268 7.79 16.31 -10.50
CA ALA A 268 8.87 17.29 -10.61
C ALA A 268 8.63 18.25 -11.77
N PHE A 269 8.90 19.53 -11.53
CA PHE A 269 8.84 20.53 -12.59
C PHE A 269 9.95 20.25 -13.61
N VAL A 270 9.60 20.19 -14.88
CA VAL A 270 10.54 20.07 -15.99
C VAL A 270 10.06 20.92 -17.17
N PHE A 271 10.94 21.22 -18.11
CA PHE A 271 10.58 21.99 -19.31
C PHE A 271 10.14 21.09 -20.49
N GLY A 272 10.49 19.81 -20.46
CA GLY A 272 10.04 18.78 -21.39
C GLY A 272 8.94 17.89 -20.79
N LYS A 273 9.04 16.58 -21.00
CA LYS A 273 8.06 15.61 -20.50
C LYS A 273 8.34 15.28 -19.02
N PRO A 274 7.34 15.43 -18.11
CA PRO A 274 7.47 14.97 -16.74
C PRO A 274 7.78 13.47 -16.66
N GLY A 275 8.79 13.12 -15.86
CA GLY A 275 9.19 11.74 -15.61
C GLY A 275 8.38 11.06 -14.51
N PRO A 276 8.63 9.77 -14.25
CA PRO A 276 8.10 9.06 -13.09
C PRO A 276 8.70 9.64 -11.79
N GLY A 277 8.15 9.29 -10.65
CA GLY A 277 8.67 9.74 -9.35
C GLY A 277 8.14 8.89 -8.22
N ALA A 278 8.86 8.84 -7.12
CA ALA A 278 8.40 8.20 -5.89
C ALA A 278 9.19 8.70 -4.70
N GLY A 279 8.58 8.60 -3.53
CA GLY A 279 9.21 9.06 -2.31
C GLY A 279 8.27 9.04 -1.12
N MET A 280 8.77 9.63 -0.04
CA MET A 280 7.99 9.88 1.16
C MET A 280 8.30 11.24 1.76
N ILE A 281 7.30 11.79 2.44
CA ILE A 281 7.42 12.93 3.35
C ILE A 281 7.22 12.43 4.77
N ILE A 282 8.10 12.82 5.69
CA ILE A 282 7.98 12.55 7.13
C ILE A 282 7.93 13.89 7.87
N ASN A 283 6.91 14.08 8.70
CA ASN A 283 6.82 15.18 9.67
C ASN A 283 7.76 14.91 10.85
N LEU A 284 8.73 15.80 11.07
CA LEU A 284 9.71 15.71 12.16
C LEU A 284 9.31 16.55 13.38
N GLY A 285 8.12 17.18 13.35
CA GLY A 285 7.68 18.16 14.33
C GLY A 285 8.30 19.54 14.11
N ASP A 286 7.76 20.54 14.81
CA ASP A 286 8.26 21.93 14.77
C ASP A 286 8.34 22.52 13.34
N ALA A 287 7.35 22.21 12.51
CA ALA A 287 7.31 22.60 11.09
C ALA A 287 8.53 22.13 10.28
N ARG A 288 9.19 21.05 10.73
CA ARG A 288 10.27 20.38 10.00
C ARG A 288 9.78 19.12 9.31
N PHE A 289 10.26 18.90 8.10
CA PHE A 289 9.89 17.74 7.29
C PHE A 289 11.14 17.10 6.67
N LEU A 290 11.12 15.78 6.51
CA LEU A 290 12.10 15.06 5.71
C LEU A 290 11.45 14.63 4.40
N ALA A 291 11.93 15.15 3.28
CA ALA A 291 11.56 14.69 1.94
C ALA A 291 12.62 13.69 1.45
N VAL A 292 12.18 12.50 1.07
CA VAL A 292 13.05 11.41 0.61
C VAL A 292 12.52 10.87 -0.72
N GLY A 293 13.39 10.75 -1.73
CA GLY A 293 13.03 10.18 -3.03
C GLY A 293 13.37 11.10 -4.21
N ARG A 294 12.74 10.87 -5.37
CA ARG A 294 13.05 11.53 -6.66
C ARG A 294 11.82 11.71 -7.53
N GLY A 295 11.88 12.67 -8.46
CA GLY A 295 10.85 12.89 -9.48
C GLY A 295 9.60 13.64 -8.98
N PHE A 296 9.71 14.45 -7.93
CA PHE A 296 8.59 15.19 -7.36
C PHE A 296 8.94 16.62 -6.94
N ASN A 297 7.92 17.46 -6.82
CA ASN A 297 7.96 18.74 -6.11
C ASN A 297 7.16 18.63 -4.80
N VAL A 298 7.53 19.44 -3.80
CA VAL A 298 6.76 19.55 -2.55
C VAL A 298 6.44 21.00 -2.24
N THR A 299 5.15 21.29 -2.09
CA THR A 299 4.60 22.58 -1.69
C THR A 299 3.99 22.47 -0.31
N PHE A 300 4.11 23.52 0.50
CA PHE A 300 3.58 23.58 1.85
C PHE A 300 2.60 24.74 1.97
N LYS A 301 1.48 24.49 2.64
CA LYS A 301 0.45 25.51 2.88
C LYS A 301 -0.05 25.40 4.31
N SER A 302 0.05 26.49 5.07
CA SER A 302 -0.58 26.55 6.39
C SER A 302 -2.09 26.48 6.26
N THR A 303 -2.73 25.67 7.11
CA THR A 303 -4.19 25.58 7.21
C THR A 303 -4.77 26.55 8.25
N ARG A 304 -3.91 27.34 8.89
CA ARG A 304 -4.29 28.41 9.83
C ARG A 304 -5.06 29.51 9.12
N LYS A 305 -6.07 30.07 9.79
CA LYS A 305 -6.95 31.10 9.19
C LYS A 305 -6.27 32.46 9.06
N GLU A 306 -5.33 32.72 9.96
CA GLU A 306 -4.53 33.94 10.02
C GLU A 306 -3.37 33.93 9.03
N ALA A 307 -2.95 32.75 8.55
CA ALA A 307 -1.82 32.63 7.63
C ALA A 307 -2.18 33.19 6.25
N THR A 308 -1.41 34.19 5.80
CA THR A 308 -1.53 34.82 4.48
C THR A 308 -0.48 34.29 3.50
N PHE A 309 0.62 33.76 4.01
CA PHE A 309 1.71 33.20 3.21
C PHE A 309 2.31 31.97 3.90
N THR A 310 2.78 31.00 3.11
CA THR A 310 3.57 29.85 3.59
C THR A 310 4.75 29.65 2.64
N GLY A 311 5.93 29.37 3.19
CA GLY A 311 7.12 29.13 2.40
C GLY A 311 8.14 28.25 3.10
N ILE A 312 9.20 27.94 2.37
CA ILE A 312 10.33 27.17 2.86
C ILE A 312 11.38 28.14 3.43
N LEU A 313 11.60 28.06 4.75
CA LEU A 313 12.63 28.86 5.43
C LEU A 313 14.03 28.30 5.14
N LYS A 314 14.13 26.97 5.12
CA LYS A 314 15.38 26.25 4.93
C LYS A 314 15.14 24.94 4.20
N ALA A 315 15.96 24.64 3.21
CA ALA A 315 16.02 23.35 2.53
C ALA A 315 17.45 22.84 2.55
N GLU A 316 17.70 21.75 3.27
CA GLU A 316 19.04 21.22 3.49
C GLU A 316 19.13 19.81 2.92
N GLU A 317 19.94 19.64 1.89
CA GLU A 317 20.29 18.30 1.43
C GLU A 317 21.14 17.61 2.50
N LYS A 318 20.75 16.38 2.87
CA LYS A 318 21.37 15.62 3.95
C LYS A 318 22.11 14.40 3.44
N GLU A 319 23.25 14.13 4.03
CA GLU A 319 23.90 12.82 3.99
C GLU A 319 23.59 12.06 5.28
N VAL A 320 23.50 10.73 5.18
CA VAL A 320 23.33 9.84 6.32
C VAL A 320 24.65 9.12 6.57
N ASP A 321 25.16 9.19 7.79
CA ASP A 321 26.30 8.38 8.19
C ASP A 321 25.93 6.92 8.49
N GLN A 322 26.93 6.09 8.81
CA GLN A 322 26.71 4.68 9.15
C GLN A 322 25.85 4.47 10.40
N GLY A 323 25.71 5.48 11.26
CA GLY A 323 24.89 5.46 12.46
C GLY A 323 23.47 5.98 12.25
N GLY A 324 23.09 6.33 11.01
CA GLY A 324 21.76 6.87 10.70
C GLY A 324 21.60 8.36 11.03
N LYS A 325 22.69 9.07 11.35
CA LYS A 325 22.64 10.49 11.68
C LYS A 325 22.72 11.34 10.42
N LEU A 326 21.86 12.35 10.35
CA LEU A 326 21.87 13.33 9.25
C LEU A 326 22.92 14.42 9.48
N SER A 327 23.66 14.75 8.42
CA SER A 327 24.49 15.94 8.33
C SER A 327 24.17 16.72 7.06
N THR A 328 24.15 18.05 7.14
CA THR A 328 23.92 18.90 5.97
C THR A 328 25.10 18.81 5.01
N LEU A 329 24.84 18.36 3.78
CA LEU A 329 25.78 18.37 2.68
C LEU A 329 25.84 19.76 2.03
N ARG A 330 24.67 20.29 1.67
CA ARG A 330 24.50 21.65 1.12
C ARG A 330 23.10 22.17 1.39
N VAL A 331 22.92 23.47 1.17
CA VAL A 331 21.63 24.16 1.33
C VAL A 331 21.09 24.48 -0.06
N PHE A 332 19.85 24.10 -0.32
CA PHE A 332 19.11 24.51 -1.50
C PHE A 332 18.51 25.89 -1.28
N ASN A 333 18.47 26.69 -2.34
CA ASN A 333 17.88 28.02 -2.31
C ASN A 333 17.40 28.37 -3.73
N GLY A 334 17.18 29.65 -4.05
CA GLY A 334 17.02 30.14 -5.42
C GLY A 334 16.12 29.26 -6.29
N ASP A 335 16.64 28.78 -7.42
CA ASP A 335 15.89 27.95 -8.36
C ASP A 335 15.52 26.56 -7.80
N GLU A 336 16.38 25.95 -6.97
CA GLU A 336 16.13 24.64 -6.34
C GLU A 336 14.91 24.63 -5.40
N THR A 337 14.51 25.80 -4.92
CA THR A 337 13.32 25.99 -4.07
C THR A 337 12.28 26.94 -4.66
N ARG A 338 12.48 27.39 -5.91
CA ARG A 338 11.71 28.49 -6.53
C ARG A 338 11.50 29.68 -5.59
N SER A 339 12.60 30.18 -5.01
CA SER A 339 12.59 31.26 -4.02
C SER A 339 11.74 30.96 -2.77
N GLY A 340 11.74 29.70 -2.34
CA GLY A 340 11.01 29.23 -1.15
C GLY A 340 9.55 28.82 -1.39
N GLU A 341 9.07 28.80 -2.65
CA GLU A 341 7.71 28.41 -3.00
C GLU A 341 7.50 26.89 -2.91
N PHE A 342 8.41 26.09 -3.46
CA PHE A 342 8.36 24.64 -3.41
C PHE A 342 9.74 24.00 -3.57
N LEU A 343 9.97 22.84 -2.94
CA LEU A 343 11.18 22.06 -3.13
C LEU A 343 11.10 21.29 -4.46
N ILE A 344 12.16 21.31 -5.27
CA ILE A 344 12.30 20.45 -6.44
C ILE A 344 13.20 19.25 -6.11
N MET A 345 12.67 18.03 -6.23
CA MET A 345 13.42 16.76 -6.15
C MET A 345 13.37 16.08 -7.52
N PRO A 346 14.25 16.43 -8.47
CA PRO A 346 14.09 15.99 -9.86
C PRO A 346 14.48 14.53 -10.07
N ASN A 347 14.20 13.99 -11.25
CA ASN A 347 14.77 12.74 -11.74
C ASN A 347 16.29 12.88 -11.95
N ASP A 348 16.99 11.76 -12.15
CA ASP A 348 18.42 11.79 -12.47
C ASP A 348 18.69 12.47 -13.82
N GLU A 349 17.78 12.24 -14.77
CA GLU A 349 17.83 12.81 -16.12
C GLU A 349 16.53 13.60 -16.37
N PRO A 350 16.41 14.81 -15.80
CA PRO A 350 15.23 15.63 -16.02
C PRO A 350 15.17 16.11 -17.47
N ASP A 351 14.00 16.01 -18.10
CA ASP A 351 13.82 16.45 -19.49
C ASP A 351 13.71 17.98 -19.56
N TYR A 352 14.75 18.62 -20.07
CA TYR A 352 14.79 20.07 -20.24
C TYR A 352 14.05 20.56 -21.49
N GLY A 353 13.53 19.69 -22.37
CA GLY A 353 12.79 20.11 -23.57
C GLY A 353 13.59 21.03 -24.50
N GLY A 354 14.92 20.99 -24.44
CA GLY A 354 15.82 21.90 -25.15
C GLY A 354 16.05 23.27 -24.47
N PHE A 355 15.49 23.51 -23.29
CA PHE A 355 15.76 24.71 -22.50
C PHE A 355 17.20 24.70 -21.96
N PRO A 356 17.98 25.78 -22.11
CA PRO A 356 19.42 25.75 -21.85
C PRO A 356 19.81 25.93 -20.38
N ILE A 357 18.89 26.36 -19.50
CA ILE A 357 19.19 26.61 -18.08
C ILE A 357 18.80 25.40 -17.23
N ALA A 358 19.78 24.84 -16.55
CA ALA A 358 19.61 23.71 -15.65
C ALA A 358 19.06 24.15 -14.28
N VAL A 359 17.74 24.29 -14.17
CA VAL A 359 17.07 24.67 -12.90
C VAL A 359 16.71 23.47 -12.00
N THR A 360 16.84 22.24 -12.50
CA THR A 360 16.50 21.02 -11.78
C THR A 360 17.78 20.31 -11.33
N ILE A 361 18.53 20.95 -10.42
CA ILE A 361 19.76 20.40 -9.86
C ILE A 361 19.38 19.22 -8.94
N PRO A 362 19.78 17.97 -9.24
CA PRO A 362 19.36 16.84 -8.43
C PRO A 362 19.91 16.90 -7.01
N ALA A 363 19.08 16.54 -6.04
CA ALA A 363 19.56 16.11 -4.73
C ALA A 363 20.33 14.80 -4.92
N ARG A 364 21.65 14.84 -4.86
CA ARG A 364 22.55 13.69 -5.02
C ARG A 364 22.22 12.56 -4.03
N THR A 365 21.86 12.94 -2.82
CA THR A 365 21.50 12.05 -1.70
C THR A 365 20.04 11.65 -1.73
N CYS A 366 19.19 12.48 -2.34
CA CYS A 366 17.74 12.33 -2.40
C CYS A 366 17.07 12.39 -1.02
N ILE A 367 17.71 13.11 -0.08
CA ILE A 367 17.22 13.34 1.27
C ILE A 367 17.35 14.84 1.54
N VAL A 368 16.23 15.52 1.82
CA VAL A 368 16.21 16.94 2.13
C VAL A 368 15.41 17.16 3.40
N GLU A 369 16.01 17.82 4.39
CA GLU A 369 15.27 18.36 5.54
C GLU A 369 14.80 19.77 5.22
N LEU A 370 13.52 20.01 5.46
CA LEU A 370 12.84 21.27 5.20
C LEU A 370 12.41 21.88 6.52
N THR A 371 12.51 23.20 6.64
CA THR A 371 11.87 23.98 7.70
C THR A 371 10.88 24.92 7.05
N ILE A 372 9.62 24.87 7.49
CA ILE A 372 8.52 25.62 6.91
C ILE A 372 8.18 26.79 7.83
N TYR A 373 7.82 27.92 7.22
CA TYR A 373 7.31 29.08 7.94
C TYR A 373 6.01 29.57 7.29
N TRP A 374 5.23 30.29 8.07
CA TRP A 374 4.09 31.05 7.57
C TRP A 374 4.14 32.47 8.13
N VAL A 375 3.52 33.39 7.41
CA VAL A 375 3.29 34.76 7.87
C VAL A 375 1.80 34.91 8.13
N ALA A 376 1.46 35.56 9.24
CA ALA A 376 0.10 35.94 9.57
C ALA A 376 0.03 37.46 9.64
N GLU A 377 -1.07 38.03 9.13
CA GLU A 377 -1.42 39.43 9.34
C GLU A 377 -2.32 39.52 10.57
N GLU A 378 -2.10 40.51 11.43
CA GLU A 378 -3.04 40.78 12.51
C GLU A 378 -4.35 41.34 11.93
N GLU A 379 -5.47 41.22 12.65
CA GLU A 379 -6.75 41.78 12.16
C GLU A 379 -6.66 43.29 11.89
N ASP A 380 -5.75 44.00 12.57
CA ASP A 380 -5.49 45.42 12.39
C ASP A 380 -4.70 45.77 11.11
N ASP A 381 -4.10 44.77 10.44
CA ASP A 381 -3.35 44.93 9.18
C ASP A 381 -4.22 44.71 7.91
N ARG A 382 -5.46 44.23 8.05
CA ARG A 382 -6.36 43.81 6.94
C ARG A 382 -7.22 44.91 6.30
#